data_AF-A0A972VEN9-F1
#
_entry.id   AF-A0A972VEN9-F1
#
_cell.length_a   1.000
_cell.length_b   1.000
_cell.length_c   1.000
_cell.angle_alpha   90.00
_cell.angle_beta   90.00
_cell.angle_gamma   90.00
#
_symmetry.space_group_name_H-M   'P 1'
#
loop_
_entity.id
_entity.type
_entity.pdbx_description
1 polymer ?
#
loop_
_entity_poly.entity_id
_entity_poly.type
_entity_poly.pdbx_seq_one_letter_code
_entity_poly.pdbx_strand_id
1 'polypeptide(L)'
;MQWVEMRFDSHRLIDLGLIRRIQNTALDFLVVAAIATIRIQVVAMALVPLLILVAAGILWNVFCVTVLAPRVFKDAWFERAIAEMGQSMGVTATGLLLLRVVDPDYETPAAEAFACKQIMHEPFMGGGLWTSIAIPLIALRGPGLVLGIACGAMVIWLIGLAAMRAKG
;
A
#
# COMPACT_ATOMS: atom_id res chain seq x y z
N MET A 1 20.03 13.28 -1.47
CA MET A 1 19.86 13.59 -0.03
C MET A 1 21.02 13.11 0.85
N GLN A 2 22.22 12.81 0.30
CA GLN A 2 23.39 12.39 1.10
C GLN A 2 24.30 13.55 1.55
N TRP A 3 24.15 14.74 0.96
CA TRP A 3 25.02 15.90 1.22
C TRP A 3 24.72 16.67 2.51
N VAL A 4 23.51 16.50 3.07
CA VAL A 4 23.11 17.20 4.30
C VAL A 4 23.47 16.38 5.55
N GLU A 5 23.59 15.05 5.42
CA GLU A 5 23.91 14.16 6.54
C GLU A 5 25.37 14.28 7.02
N MET A 6 26.32 14.58 6.13
CA MET A 6 27.74 14.68 6.50
C MET A 6 28.13 15.92 7.32
N ARG A 7 27.26 16.93 7.44
CA ARG A 7 27.53 18.09 8.32
C ARG A 7 27.10 17.90 9.77
N PHE A 8 26.27 16.90 10.04
CA PHE A 8 25.82 16.55 11.39
C PHE A 8 26.28 15.13 11.71
N ASP A 9 27.60 14.94 11.76
CA ASP A 9 28.18 13.73 12.36
C ASP A 9 28.03 13.83 13.89
N SER A 10 26.80 13.58 14.36
CA SER A 10 26.49 13.47 15.77
C SER A 10 26.46 11.99 16.13
N HIS A 11 27.62 11.55 16.61
CA HIS A 11 27.90 10.26 17.21
C HIS A 11 26.64 9.59 17.82
N ARG A 12 26.22 8.45 17.25
CA ARG A 12 25.54 7.38 18.01
C ARG A 12 24.19 7.73 18.69
N LEU A 13 23.48 8.77 18.24
CA LEU A 13 22.21 9.21 18.87
C LEU A 13 20.96 8.42 18.43
N ILE A 14 21.02 7.72 17.30
CA ILE A 14 19.87 6.95 16.76
C ILE A 14 20.15 5.46 16.96
N ASP A 15 19.68 4.91 18.09
CA ASP A 15 19.68 3.46 18.32
C ASP A 15 18.50 2.83 17.57
N LEU A 16 18.79 2.23 16.41
CA LEU A 16 17.84 1.47 15.59
C LEU A 16 17.13 0.38 16.40
N GLY A 17 17.78 -0.20 17.41
CA GLY A 17 17.19 -1.17 18.31
C GLY A 17 16.13 -0.54 19.22
N LEU A 18 16.40 0.65 19.77
CA LEU A 18 15.41 1.40 20.57
C LEU A 18 14.20 1.81 19.73
N ILE A 19 14.43 2.31 18.50
CA ILE A 19 13.36 2.69 17.57
C ILE A 19 12.48 1.48 17.23
N ARG A 20 13.09 0.33 16.91
CA ARG A 20 12.34 -0.91 16.63
C ARG A 20 11.50 -1.36 17.83
N ARG A 21 12.03 -1.26 19.05
CA ARG A 21 11.27 -1.60 20.27
C ARG A 21 10.07 -0.67 20.44
N ILE A 22 10.25 0.64 20.28
CA ILE A 22 9.15 1.62 20.37
C ILE A 22 8.08 1.34 19.30
N GLN A 23 8.50 1.08 18.06
CA GLN A 23 7.59 0.75 16.97
C GLN A 23 6.79 -0.51 17.26
N ASN A 24 7.44 -1.58 17.74
CA ASN A 24 6.75 -2.83 18.09
C ASN A 24 5.76 -2.62 19.23
N THR A 25 6.15 -1.91 20.30
CA THR A 25 5.23 -1.60 21.40
C THR A 25 4.03 -0.79 20.93
N ALA A 26 4.23 0.20 20.05
CA ALA A 26 3.14 0.99 19.48
C ALA A 26 2.20 0.14 18.60
N LEU A 27 2.76 -0.78 17.80
CA LEU A 27 1.97 -1.73 17.01
C LEU A 27 1.15 -2.68 17.91
N ASP A 28 1.72 -3.16 19.01
CA ASP A 28 1.00 -4.00 19.97
C ASP A 28 -0.19 -3.26 20.58
N PHE A 29 0.00 -1.99 20.99
CA PHE A 29 -1.11 -1.15 21.47
C PHE A 29 -2.18 -0.93 20.40
N LEU A 30 -1.78 -0.68 19.14
CA LEU A 30 -2.70 -0.50 18.03
C LEU A 30 -3.52 -1.78 17.76
N VAL A 31 -2.88 -2.96 17.80
CA VAL A 31 -3.55 -4.26 17.63
C VAL A 31 -4.52 -4.51 18.77
N VAL A 32 -4.13 -4.27 20.03
CA VAL A 32 -5.03 -4.43 21.19
C VAL A 32 -6.22 -3.48 21.10
N ALA A 33 -6.00 -2.22 20.74
CA ALA A 33 -7.07 -1.24 20.56
C ALA A 33 -8.02 -1.61 19.41
N ALA A 34 -7.48 -2.13 18.30
CA ALA A 34 -8.27 -2.62 17.18
C ALA A 34 -9.14 -3.83 17.59
N ILE A 35 -8.58 -4.81 18.29
CA ILE A 35 -9.32 -5.97 18.79
C ILE A 35 -10.41 -5.52 19.77
N ALA A 36 -10.11 -4.58 20.67
CA ALA A 36 -11.05 -4.05 21.64
C ALA A 36 -12.23 -3.27 21.00
N THR A 37 -12.03 -2.67 19.83
CA THR A 37 -13.08 -1.92 19.10
C THR A 37 -13.96 -2.79 18.21
N ILE A 38 -13.56 -4.02 17.91
CA ILE A 38 -14.35 -4.94 17.08
C ILE A 38 -15.62 -5.38 17.83
N ARG A 39 -16.78 -5.12 17.22
CA ARG A 39 -18.07 -5.63 17.69
C ARG A 39 -18.29 -7.05 17.17
N ILE A 40 -18.04 -8.06 18.00
CA ILE A 40 -18.17 -9.49 17.65
C ILE A 40 -19.52 -9.83 17.02
N GLN A 41 -20.61 -9.22 17.50
CA GLN A 41 -21.96 -9.43 16.95
C GLN A 41 -22.08 -9.00 15.48
N VAL A 42 -21.45 -7.90 15.09
CA VAL A 42 -21.45 -7.39 13.71
C VAL A 42 -20.63 -8.31 12.81
N VAL A 43 -19.49 -8.79 13.29
CA VAL A 43 -18.63 -9.73 12.55
C VAL A 43 -19.37 -11.05 12.32
N ALA A 44 -20.07 -11.57 13.33
CA ALA A 44 -20.82 -12.82 13.22
C ALA A 44 -21.96 -12.71 12.19
N MET A 45 -22.68 -11.59 12.17
CA MET A 45 -23.75 -11.35 11.18
C MET A 45 -23.21 -11.10 9.77
N ALA A 46 -22.05 -10.46 9.65
CA ALA A 46 -21.45 -10.07 8.39
C ALA A 46 -20.29 -10.98 7.95
N LEU A 47 -20.19 -12.20 8.48
CA LEU A 47 -19.06 -13.09 8.20
C LEU A 47 -18.96 -13.46 6.72
N VAL A 48 -20.09 -13.77 6.09
CA VAL A 48 -20.16 -14.12 4.67
C VAL A 48 -19.68 -12.96 3.77
N PRO A 49 -20.24 -11.74 3.85
CA PRO A 49 -19.75 -10.62 3.05
C PRO A 49 -18.30 -10.25 3.37
N LEU A 50 -17.85 -10.41 4.62
CA LEU A 50 -16.45 -10.18 5.00
C LEU A 50 -15.51 -11.18 4.32
N LEU A 51 -15.84 -12.46 4.30
CA LEU A 51 -15.05 -13.48 3.63
C LEU A 51 -14.99 -13.26 2.11
N ILE A 52 -16.11 -12.84 1.51
CA ILE A 52 -16.14 -12.50 0.07
C ILE A 52 -15.21 -11.33 -0.22
N LEU A 53 -15.23 -10.28 0.60
CA LEU A 53 -14.34 -9.12 0.43
C LEU A 53 -12.87 -9.50 0.59
N VAL A 54 -12.53 -10.31 1.59
CA VAL A 54 -11.16 -10.80 1.80
C VAL A 54 -10.71 -11.64 0.60
N ALA A 55 -11.52 -12.61 0.17
CA ALA A 55 -11.20 -13.48 -0.96
C ALA A 55 -11.04 -12.66 -2.25
N ALA A 56 -11.96 -11.73 -2.52
CA ALA A 56 -11.90 -10.85 -3.69
C ALA A 56 -10.65 -9.96 -3.67
N GLY A 57 -10.30 -9.39 -2.51
CA GLY A 57 -9.09 -8.58 -2.35
C GLY A 57 -7.80 -9.36 -2.58
N ILE A 58 -7.73 -10.61 -2.09
CA ILE A 58 -6.59 -11.51 -2.33
C ILE A 58 -6.51 -11.87 -3.81
N LEU A 59 -7.62 -12.30 -4.41
CA LEU A 59 -7.68 -12.64 -5.84
C LEU A 59 -7.24 -11.48 -6.72
N TRP A 60 -7.71 -10.26 -6.41
CA TRP A 60 -7.32 -9.06 -7.13
C TRP A 60 -5.83 -8.76 -7.00
N ASN A 61 -5.27 -8.86 -5.79
CA ASN A 61 -3.83 -8.65 -5.58
C ASN A 61 -2.98 -9.65 -6.37
N VAL A 62 -3.33 -10.93 -6.30
CA VAL A 62 -2.64 -11.99 -7.05
C VAL A 62 -2.76 -11.76 -8.56
N PHE A 63 -3.94 -11.35 -9.04
CA PHE A 63 -4.15 -11.00 -10.44
C PHE A 63 -3.28 -9.81 -10.87
N CYS A 64 -3.20 -8.76 -10.06
CA CYS A 64 -2.36 -7.60 -10.33
C CYS A 64 -0.87 -7.98 -10.44
N VAL A 65 -0.37 -8.83 -9.54
CA VAL A 65 1.04 -9.27 -9.58
C VAL A 65 1.33 -10.18 -10.77
N THR A 66 0.45 -11.14 -11.07
CA THR A 66 0.69 -12.17 -12.10
C THR A 66 0.41 -11.68 -13.52
N VAL A 67 -0.60 -10.83 -13.70
CA VAL A 67 -1.07 -10.40 -15.02
C VAL A 67 -0.64 -8.97 -15.31
N LEU A 68 -0.82 -8.05 -14.36
CA LEU A 68 -0.63 -6.63 -14.59
C LEU A 68 0.85 -6.23 -14.44
N ALA A 69 1.55 -6.71 -13.42
CA ALA A 69 2.94 -6.32 -13.18
C ALA A 69 3.93 -6.67 -14.31
N PRO A 70 3.99 -7.90 -14.87
CA PRO A 70 4.85 -8.21 -16.01
C PRO A 70 4.43 -7.47 -17.29
N ARG A 71 3.22 -6.90 -17.30
CA ARG A 71 2.68 -6.12 -18.41
C ARG A 71 2.96 -4.62 -18.30
N VAL A 72 3.10 -4.10 -17.09
CA VAL A 72 3.29 -2.67 -16.79
C VAL A 72 4.77 -2.33 -16.66
N PHE A 73 5.53 -3.16 -15.96
CA PHE A 73 6.93 -2.90 -15.67
C PHE A 73 7.82 -3.61 -16.68
N LYS A 74 8.61 -2.85 -17.44
CA LYS A 74 9.62 -3.38 -18.36
C LYS A 74 10.92 -3.79 -17.64
N ASP A 75 11.20 -3.14 -16.50
CA ASP A 75 12.38 -3.40 -15.67
C ASP A 75 11.96 -3.85 -14.26
N ALA A 76 12.72 -4.79 -13.67
CA ALA A 76 12.56 -5.30 -12.29
C ALA A 76 11.08 -5.53 -11.91
N TRP A 77 10.34 -6.19 -12.81
CA TRP A 77 8.88 -6.27 -12.73
C TRP A 77 8.41 -7.04 -11.50
N PHE A 78 9.17 -8.05 -11.06
CA PHE A 78 8.82 -8.88 -9.92
C PHE A 78 9.14 -8.18 -8.60
N GLU A 79 10.30 -7.54 -8.50
CA GLU A 79 10.74 -6.74 -7.37
C GLU A 79 9.76 -5.58 -7.10
N ARG A 80 9.32 -4.90 -8.16
CA ARG A 80 8.28 -3.87 -8.06
C ARG A 80 6.93 -4.45 -7.65
N ALA A 81 6.53 -5.58 -8.23
CA ALA A 81 5.25 -6.20 -7.93
C ALA A 81 5.14 -6.67 -6.48
N ILE A 82 6.20 -7.29 -5.95
CA ILE A 82 6.16 -7.89 -4.61
C ILE A 82 6.10 -6.82 -3.51
N ALA A 83 6.75 -5.68 -3.73
CA ALA A 83 6.66 -4.51 -2.84
C ALA A 83 5.22 -3.97 -2.79
N GLU A 84 4.57 -3.82 -3.96
CA GLU A 84 3.18 -3.35 -4.06
C GLU A 84 2.18 -4.36 -3.48
N MET A 85 2.43 -5.66 -3.69
CA MET A 85 1.61 -6.72 -3.10
C MET A 85 1.67 -6.68 -1.57
N GLY A 86 2.87 -6.57 -1.01
CA GLY A 86 3.06 -6.49 0.44
C GLY A 86 2.41 -5.24 1.04
N GLN A 87 2.46 -4.11 0.35
CA GLN A 87 1.81 -2.87 0.79
C GLN A 87 0.28 -2.94 0.67
N SER A 88 -0.26 -3.66 -0.32
CA SER A 88 -1.70 -3.81 -0.51
C SER A 88 -2.33 -4.85 0.42
N MET A 89 -1.59 -5.87 0.81
CA MET A 89 -2.04 -6.93 1.73
C MET A 89 -1.75 -6.63 3.21
N GLY A 90 -0.92 -5.63 3.48
CA GLY A 90 -0.50 -5.27 4.84
C GLY A 90 -0.21 -3.79 4.94
N VAL A 91 1.02 -3.45 5.33
CA VAL A 91 1.49 -2.07 5.46
C VAL A 91 2.69 -1.84 4.56
N THR A 92 3.03 -0.58 4.31
CA THR A 92 4.24 -0.19 3.56
C THR A 92 5.49 -0.91 4.06
N ALA A 93 5.62 -1.11 5.38
CA ALA A 93 6.72 -1.87 5.97
C ALA A 93 6.76 -3.34 5.50
N THR A 94 5.61 -4.01 5.36
CA THR A 94 5.52 -5.38 4.84
C THR A 94 5.97 -5.43 3.38
N GLY A 95 5.58 -4.43 2.56
CA GLY A 95 6.06 -4.29 1.18
C GLY A 95 7.58 -4.16 1.09
N LEU A 96 8.18 -3.27 1.90
CA LEU A 96 9.63 -3.09 1.93
C LEU A 96 10.38 -4.30 2.49
N LEU A 97 9.79 -5.03 3.43
CA LEU A 97 10.35 -6.29 3.93
C LEU A 97 10.38 -7.36 2.84
N LEU A 98 9.30 -7.54 2.09
CA LEU A 98 9.28 -8.48 0.95
C LEU A 98 10.26 -8.06 -0.13
N LEU A 99 10.37 -6.76 -0.42
CA LEU A 99 11.36 -6.26 -1.36
C LEU A 99 12.78 -6.59 -0.92
N ARG A 100 13.14 -6.41 0.36
CA ARG A 100 14.46 -6.80 0.89
C ARG A 100 14.75 -8.29 0.80
N VAL A 101 13.74 -9.15 0.77
CA VAL A 101 13.94 -10.60 0.61
C VAL A 101 14.32 -10.94 -0.84
N VAL A 102 13.77 -10.20 -1.81
CA VAL A 102 14.02 -10.43 -3.24
C VAL A 102 15.22 -9.62 -3.75
N ASP A 103 15.43 -8.42 -3.21
CA ASP A 103 16.50 -7.47 -3.52
C ASP A 103 17.10 -6.92 -2.20
N PRO A 104 18.00 -7.70 -1.55
CA PRO A 104 18.56 -7.35 -0.25
C PRO A 104 19.52 -6.14 -0.30
N ASP A 105 20.25 -5.99 -1.41
CA ASP A 105 21.24 -4.93 -1.62
C ASP A 105 20.65 -3.69 -2.31
N TYR A 106 19.35 -3.70 -2.63
CA TYR A 106 18.65 -2.64 -3.35
C TYR A 106 19.32 -2.25 -4.67
N GLU A 107 19.80 -3.25 -5.41
CA GLU A 107 20.46 -3.02 -6.71
C GLU A 107 19.45 -2.61 -7.79
N THR A 108 18.18 -2.96 -7.61
CA THR A 108 17.12 -2.60 -8.56
C THR A 108 16.52 -1.22 -8.25
N PRO A 109 16.06 -0.47 -9.27
CA PRO A 109 15.38 0.80 -9.07
C PRO A 109 13.98 0.65 -8.45
N ALA A 110 13.61 -0.54 -7.96
CA ALA A 110 12.32 -0.82 -7.37
C ALA A 110 12.14 -0.08 -6.04
N ALA A 111 13.15 -0.05 -5.18
CA ALA A 111 13.05 0.55 -3.86
C ALA A 111 12.91 2.08 -3.91
N GLU A 112 13.72 2.76 -4.73
CA GLU A 112 13.64 4.21 -4.90
C GLU A 112 12.33 4.63 -5.58
N ALA A 113 11.92 3.91 -6.63
CA ALA A 113 10.65 4.18 -7.30
C ALA A 113 9.47 3.98 -6.35
N PHE A 114 9.50 2.92 -5.54
CA PHE A 114 8.49 2.65 -4.53
C PHE A 114 8.44 3.74 -3.45
N ALA A 115 9.58 4.15 -2.89
CA ALA A 115 9.63 5.21 -1.88
C ALA A 115 9.15 6.56 -2.44
N CYS A 116 9.56 6.91 -3.67
CA CYS A 116 9.13 8.14 -4.33
C CYS A 116 7.62 8.18 -4.58
N LYS A 117 7.04 7.07 -5.07
CA LYS A 117 5.57 6.97 -5.23
C LYS A 117 4.86 7.13 -3.88
N GLN A 118 5.43 6.58 -2.81
CA GLN A 118 4.74 6.43 -1.54
C GLN A 118 4.53 7.78 -0.87
N ILE A 119 5.54 8.66 -0.95
CA ILE A 119 5.46 10.05 -0.43
C ILE A 119 4.32 10.83 -1.09
N MET A 120 4.04 10.59 -2.37
CA MET A 120 2.93 11.23 -3.09
C MET A 120 1.59 10.51 -2.85
N HIS A 121 1.62 9.18 -2.70
CA HIS A 121 0.44 8.35 -2.60
C HIS A 121 -0.20 8.36 -1.20
N GLU A 122 0.60 8.36 -0.13
CA GLU A 122 0.08 8.29 1.25
C GLU A 122 -0.82 9.48 1.64
N PRO A 123 -0.47 10.74 1.35
CA PRO A 123 -1.35 11.88 1.60
C PRO A 123 -2.64 11.89 0.76
N PHE A 124 -2.69 11.12 -0.33
CA PHE A 124 -3.86 11.09 -1.20
C PHE A 124 -4.77 9.89 -0.91
N MET A 125 -4.22 8.68 -0.90
CA MET A 125 -4.96 7.42 -0.75
C MET A 125 -4.73 6.71 0.60
N GLY A 126 -3.63 6.97 1.31
CA GLY A 126 -3.26 6.26 2.55
C GLY A 126 -3.94 6.75 3.83
N GLY A 127 -5.11 7.39 3.73
CA GLY A 127 -5.78 8.04 4.86
C GLY A 127 -6.03 9.53 4.66
N GLY A 128 -5.41 10.15 3.66
CA GLY A 128 -5.58 11.58 3.39
C GLY A 128 -6.82 11.92 2.55
N LEU A 129 -6.64 12.69 1.47
CA LEU A 129 -7.73 13.43 0.83
C LEU A 129 -8.89 12.54 0.35
N TRP A 130 -8.60 11.48 -0.42
CA TRP A 130 -9.65 10.66 -1.04
C TRP A 130 -10.37 9.77 -0.02
N THR A 131 -9.64 9.06 0.82
CA THR A 131 -10.21 8.16 1.83
C THR A 131 -10.98 8.91 2.91
N SER A 132 -10.54 10.12 3.29
CA SER A 132 -11.27 10.97 4.24
C SER A 132 -12.54 11.55 3.64
N ILE A 133 -12.53 11.94 2.35
CA ILE A 133 -13.71 12.48 1.66
C ILE A 133 -14.70 11.37 1.28
N ALA A 134 -14.25 10.13 1.09
CA ALA A 134 -15.09 9.01 0.72
C ALA A 134 -16.23 8.77 1.72
N ILE A 135 -15.97 8.83 3.03
CA ILE A 135 -17.00 8.57 4.05
C ILE A 135 -18.13 9.63 4.01
N PRO A 136 -17.85 10.95 4.06
CA PRO A 136 -18.88 11.97 3.85
C PRO A 136 -19.58 11.87 2.49
N LEU A 137 -18.86 11.55 1.42
CA LEU A 137 -19.43 11.47 0.07
C LEU A 137 -20.40 10.30 -0.07
N ILE A 138 -20.11 9.15 0.55
CA ILE A 138 -21.03 8.02 0.65
C ILE A 138 -22.27 8.41 1.46
N ALA A 139 -22.11 9.14 2.56
CA ALA A 139 -23.23 9.57 3.39
C ALA A 139 -24.17 10.56 2.67
N LEU A 140 -23.65 11.44 1.81
CA LEU A 140 -24.42 12.48 1.13
C LEU A 140 -25.00 12.06 -0.23
N ARG A 141 -24.29 11.27 -1.02
CA ARG A 141 -24.67 10.90 -2.40
C ARG A 141 -24.80 9.40 -2.65
N GLY A 142 -24.63 8.59 -1.61
CA GLY A 142 -24.71 7.14 -1.69
C GLY A 142 -23.43 6.48 -2.22
N PRO A 143 -23.30 5.16 -2.02
CA PRO A 143 -22.09 4.41 -2.35
C PRO A 143 -21.82 4.30 -3.86
N GLY A 144 -22.87 4.38 -4.69
CA GLY A 144 -22.75 4.20 -6.15
C GLY A 144 -21.88 5.26 -6.83
N LEU A 145 -21.88 6.50 -6.35
CA LEU A 145 -21.06 7.57 -6.92
C LEU A 145 -19.57 7.36 -6.61
N VAL A 146 -19.24 6.97 -5.37
CA VAL A 146 -17.85 6.70 -4.97
C VAL A 146 -17.29 5.50 -5.73
N LEU A 147 -18.10 4.44 -5.86
CA LEU A 147 -17.74 3.25 -6.63
C LEU A 147 -17.58 3.58 -8.12
N GLY A 148 -18.47 4.41 -8.69
CA GLY A 148 -18.36 4.88 -10.07
C GLY A 148 -17.09 5.68 -10.34
N ILE A 149 -16.71 6.59 -9.44
CA ILE A 149 -15.46 7.37 -9.58
C ILE A 149 -14.24 6.44 -9.46
N ALA A 150 -14.23 5.50 -8.51
CA ALA A 150 -13.13 4.55 -8.35
C ALA A 150 -12.98 3.63 -9.58
N CYS A 151 -14.08 3.07 -10.09
CA CYS A 151 -14.07 2.28 -11.31
C CYS A 151 -13.65 3.11 -12.53
N GLY A 152 -14.12 4.36 -12.63
CA GLY A 152 -13.74 5.27 -13.71
C GLY A 152 -12.23 5.56 -13.70
N ALA A 153 -11.66 5.87 -12.53
CA ALA A 153 -10.23 6.08 -12.38
C ALA A 153 -9.41 4.85 -12.78
N MET A 154 -9.87 3.65 -12.40
CA MET A 154 -9.21 2.40 -12.76
C MET A 154 -9.27 2.11 -14.27
N VAL A 155 -10.40 2.39 -14.92
CA VAL A 155 -10.55 2.28 -16.38
C VAL A 155 -9.67 3.29 -17.10
N ILE A 156 -9.61 4.53 -16.63
CA ILE A 156 -8.72 5.56 -17.20
C ILE A 156 -7.25 5.12 -17.12
N TRP A 157 -6.83 4.55 -15.99
CA TRP A 157 -5.49 4.01 -15.83
C TRP A 157 -5.20 2.85 -16.77
N LEU A 158 -6.14 1.91 -16.93
CA LEU A 158 -6.01 0.79 -17.86
C LEU A 158 -5.95 1.25 -19.33
N ILE A 159 -6.75 2.26 -19.71
CA ILE A 159 -6.73 2.85 -21.05
C ILE A 159 -5.42 3.60 -21.28
N GLY A 160 -4.95 4.38 -20.30
CA GLY A 160 -3.66 5.07 -20.36
C GLY A 160 -2.51 4.08 -20.54
N LEU A 161 -2.56 2.95 -19.83
CA LEU A 161 -1.60 1.86 -20.01
C LEU A 161 -1.66 1.26 -21.43
N ALA A 162 -2.86 1.02 -21.95
CA ALA A 162 -3.04 0.52 -23.32
C ALA A 162 -2.53 1.52 -24.37
N ALA A 163 -2.72 2.83 -24.15
CA ALA A 163 -2.25 3.89 -25.04
C ALA A 163 -0.71 4.04 -25.01
N MET A 164 -0.08 3.90 -23.84
CA MET A 164 1.38 3.88 -23.74
C MET A 164 2.00 2.66 -24.42
N ARG A 165 1.28 1.53 -24.44
CA ARG A 165 1.68 0.33 -25.19
C ARG A 165 1.56 0.47 -26.70
N ALA A 166 0.60 1.25 -27.21
CA ALA A 166 0.43 1.45 -28.65
C ALA A 166 1.51 2.36 -29.29
N LYS A 167 2.30 3.06 -28.46
CA LYS A 167 3.35 4.00 -28.88
C LYS A 167 4.79 3.49 -28.70
N GLY A 168 4.99 2.31 -28.11
CA GLY A 168 6.32 1.71 -27.88
C GLY A 168 6.47 0.40 -28.62
#